data_AF-A0A540MMR5-F1
#
_entry.id   AF-A0A540MMR5-F1
#
_cell.length_a   1.000
_cell.length_b   1.000
_cell.length_c   1.000
_cell.angle_alpha   90.00
_cell.angle_beta   90.00
_cell.angle_gamma   90.00
#
_symmetry.space_group_name_H-M   'P 1'
#
loop_
_entity.id
_entity.type
_entity.pdbx_description
1 polymer ?
#
loop_
_entity_poly.entity_id
_entity_poly.type
_entity_poly.pdbx_seq_one_letter_code
_entity_poly.pdbx_strand_id
1 'polypeptide(L)'
;MIVNSESALYAATESDIIVGVKVGRNATTESDIIVGVMDTEIWPEAESFKDEGFGPPPKKWKGVCEGGKNFTCNNVAPWIFTVAASTTDCRIIDSTVLANVKKLVGHSTNTFTLNGTNFPLIYGKDASRTNCSQMLASICWEGCMDPDLVKGKIVVCEKNTGIPEAYRSGAVGKIFVNL
;
A
#
# COMPACT_ATOMS: atom_id res chain seq x y z
N MET A 1 9.91 -11.31 -23.48
CA MET A 1 10.78 -11.00 -22.33
C MET A 1 10.01 -11.38 -21.07
N ILE A 2 10.62 -12.18 -20.20
CA ILE A 2 10.01 -12.88 -19.07
C ILE A 2 10.42 -12.16 -17.78
N VAL A 3 9.49 -11.96 -16.83
CA VAL A 3 9.80 -11.43 -15.49
C VAL A 3 9.36 -12.41 -14.40
N ASN A 4 10.26 -12.70 -13.46
CA ASN A 4 9.95 -13.32 -12.19
C ASN A 4 10.19 -12.28 -11.07
N SER A 5 9.23 -12.10 -10.14
CA SER A 5 9.36 -11.17 -9.02
C SER A 5 9.43 -11.92 -7.70
N GLU A 6 10.48 -11.64 -6.93
CA GLU A 6 10.60 -12.09 -5.54
C GLU A 6 10.61 -10.86 -4.65
N SER A 7 9.57 -10.75 -3.82
CA SER A 7 9.40 -9.70 -2.83
C SER A 7 9.75 -10.27 -1.47
N ALA A 8 10.81 -9.75 -0.85
CA ALA A 8 11.16 -10.10 0.52
C ALA A 8 10.46 -9.12 1.46
N LEU A 9 9.28 -9.49 1.99
CA LEU A 9 8.70 -8.78 3.12
C LEU A 9 9.47 -9.16 4.38
N TYR A 10 10.35 -8.28 4.84
CA TYR A 10 10.72 -8.24 6.25
C TYR A 10 9.63 -7.43 6.96
N ALA A 11 8.60 -8.10 7.46
CA ALA A 11 7.60 -7.48 8.31
C ALA A 11 8.26 -7.19 9.67
N ALA A 12 8.93 -6.05 9.80
CA ALA A 12 9.15 -5.42 11.08
C ALA A 12 8.01 -4.42 11.28
N THR A 13 7.33 -4.50 12.42
CA THR A 13 6.43 -3.42 12.83
C THR A 13 7.27 -2.20 13.19
N GLU A 14 6.77 -0.97 13.04
CA GLU A 14 7.52 0.23 13.44
C GLU A 14 7.95 0.19 14.92
N SER A 15 7.19 -0.53 15.77
CA SER A 15 7.55 -0.81 17.15
C SER A 15 8.83 -1.64 17.29
N ASP A 16 9.13 -2.56 16.38
CA ASP A 16 10.35 -3.39 16.47
C ASP A 16 11.62 -2.57 16.22
N ILE A 17 11.50 -1.45 15.49
CA ILE A 17 12.62 -0.60 15.06
C ILE A 17 12.89 0.50 16.09
N ILE A 18 11.85 1.08 16.68
CA ILE A 18 11.99 2.09 17.75
C ILE A 18 12.38 1.42 19.08
N VAL A 19 12.11 0.12 19.26
CA VAL A 19 12.07 -0.52 20.58
C VAL A 19 12.89 -1.81 20.62
N GLY A 20 14.21 -1.69 20.41
CA GLY A 20 15.19 -2.59 21.05
C GLY A 20 15.26 -2.40 22.59
N VAL A 21 14.44 -1.49 23.12
CA VAL A 21 14.37 -1.10 24.53
C VAL A 21 13.21 -1.82 25.19
N LYS A 22 13.46 -2.63 26.22
CA LYS A 22 12.37 -3.19 27.02
C LYS A 22 11.66 -2.05 27.77
N VAL A 23 10.55 -1.54 27.23
CA VAL A 23 9.77 -0.46 27.85
C VAL A 23 9.02 -1.04 29.04
N GLY A 24 9.25 -0.48 30.22
CA GLY A 24 8.45 -0.78 31.40
C GLY A 24 7.02 -0.31 31.17
N ARG A 25 6.05 -1.24 31.22
CA ARG A 25 4.63 -0.94 31.04
C ARG A 25 3.96 -0.81 32.40
N ASN A 26 3.05 0.16 32.53
CA ASN A 26 2.18 0.27 33.69
C ASN A 26 0.74 0.04 33.24
N ALA A 27 0.33 -1.23 33.26
CA ALA A 27 -0.96 -1.66 32.72
C ALA A 27 -2.14 -0.88 33.32
N THR A 28 -2.11 -0.57 34.62
CA THR A 28 -3.18 0.16 35.31
C THR A 28 -3.33 1.58 34.77
N THR A 29 -2.21 2.28 34.52
CA THR A 29 -2.25 3.62 33.95
C THR A 29 -2.58 3.58 32.46
N GLU A 30 -1.96 2.66 31.72
CA GLU A 30 -2.16 2.51 30.27
C GLU A 30 -3.62 2.18 29.92
N SER A 31 -4.29 1.33 30.71
CA SER A 31 -5.71 1.00 30.51
C SER A 31 -6.66 2.18 30.74
N ASP A 32 -6.19 3.26 31.39
CA ASP A 32 -6.97 4.45 31.68
C ASP A 32 -6.61 5.64 30.75
N ILE A 33 -5.65 5.46 29.83
CA ILE A 33 -5.30 6.47 28.82
C ILE A 33 -6.25 6.38 27.64
N ILE A 34 -6.65 7.53 27.10
CA ILE A 34 -7.52 7.62 25.93
C ILE A 34 -6.76 8.37 24.83
N VAL A 35 -6.59 7.72 23.69
CA VAL A 35 -5.93 8.27 22.51
C VAL A 35 -6.99 8.64 21.49
N GLY A 36 -7.09 9.92 21.15
CA GLY A 36 -7.95 10.39 20.06
C GLY A 36 -7.20 10.30 18.74
N VAL A 37 -7.81 9.65 17.74
CA VAL A 37 -7.27 9.55 16.38
C VAL A 37 -8.20 10.32 15.44
N MET A 38 -7.66 11.28 14.68
CA MET A 38 -8.40 12.01 13.64
C MET A 38 -8.07 11.40 12.30
N ASP A 39 -8.82 10.37 11.91
CA ASP A 39 -8.71 9.71 10.61
C ASP A 39 -10.09 9.74 9.93
N THR A 40 -10.15 9.23 8.70
CA THR A 40 -11.36 9.15 7.91
C THR A 40 -12.38 8.26 8.62
N GLU A 41 -11.97 7.07 9.10
CA GLU A 41 -12.82 6.08 9.76
C GLU A 41 -12.00 5.06 10.60
N ILE A 42 -12.67 4.11 11.28
CA ILE A 42 -12.06 2.97 12.02
C ILE A 42 -12.87 1.69 11.74
N TRP A 43 -12.19 0.55 11.50
CA TRP A 43 -12.82 -0.77 11.31
C TRP A 43 -12.84 -1.55 12.63
N PRO A 44 -13.92 -1.48 13.44
CA PRO A 44 -13.94 -2.09 14.77
C PRO A 44 -13.87 -3.63 14.74
N GLU A 45 -14.16 -4.26 13.60
CA GLU A 45 -14.10 -5.72 13.44
C GLU A 45 -12.66 -6.26 13.28
N ALA A 46 -11.67 -5.39 13.10
CA ALA A 46 -10.29 -5.83 12.94
C ALA A 46 -9.73 -6.43 14.23
N GLU A 47 -8.93 -7.50 14.10
CA GLU A 47 -8.28 -8.20 15.23
C GLU A 47 -7.50 -7.26 16.16
N SER A 48 -6.93 -6.17 15.61
CA SER A 48 -6.17 -5.16 16.36
C SER A 48 -7.01 -4.38 17.39
N PHE A 49 -8.34 -4.42 17.31
CA PHE A 49 -9.25 -3.68 18.20
C PHE A 49 -10.09 -4.60 19.11
N LYS A 50 -9.71 -5.88 19.27
CA LYS A 50 -10.36 -6.77 20.24
C LYS A 50 -10.20 -6.24 21.67
N ASP A 51 -11.29 -6.26 22.42
CA ASP A 51 -11.38 -5.76 23.80
C ASP A 51 -11.42 -6.88 24.85
N GLU A 52 -11.12 -8.13 24.45
CA GLU A 52 -11.02 -9.25 25.38
C GLU A 52 -10.00 -8.95 26.50
N GLY A 53 -10.47 -9.00 27.75
CA GLY A 53 -9.64 -8.70 28.93
C GLY A 53 -9.56 -7.22 29.31
N PHE A 54 -10.25 -6.32 28.60
CA PHE A 54 -10.36 -4.91 28.98
C PHE A 54 -11.41 -4.71 30.08
N GLY A 55 -11.14 -3.74 30.95
CA GLY A 55 -12.11 -3.27 31.94
C GLY A 55 -13.14 -2.31 31.34
N PRO A 56 -14.12 -1.84 32.12
CA PRO A 56 -15.08 -0.84 31.65
C PRO A 56 -14.38 0.46 31.25
N PRO A 57 -14.97 1.28 30.36
CA PRO A 57 -14.41 2.57 29.97
C PRO A 57 -14.08 3.45 31.18
N PRO A 58 -12.96 4.21 31.14
CA PRO A 58 -12.57 5.16 32.18
C PRO A 58 -13.71 6.09 32.59
N LYS A 59 -13.93 6.26 33.90
CA LYS A 59 -14.99 7.14 34.43
C LYS A 59 -14.88 8.61 33.97
N LYS A 60 -13.68 9.03 33.58
CA LYS A 60 -13.39 10.38 33.06
C LYS A 60 -13.81 10.57 31.60
N TRP A 61 -14.06 9.47 30.86
CA TRP A 61 -14.51 9.54 29.48
C TRP A 61 -15.94 10.08 29.40
N LYS A 62 -16.12 11.07 28.55
CA LYS A 62 -17.42 11.72 28.28
C LYS A 62 -17.80 11.69 26.79
N GLY A 63 -16.99 11.00 25.97
CA GLY A 63 -17.30 10.86 24.56
C GLY A 63 -18.55 10.01 24.37
N VAL A 64 -19.31 10.34 23.33
CA VAL A 64 -20.53 9.63 22.97
C VAL A 64 -20.21 8.75 21.76
N CYS A 65 -20.70 7.52 21.76
CA CYS A 65 -20.72 6.69 20.56
C CYS A 65 -21.97 7.06 19.76
N GLU A 66 -21.84 7.95 18.78
CA GLU A 66 -22.94 8.34 17.89
C GLU A 66 -23.06 7.35 16.72
N GLY A 67 -23.57 6.16 17.01
CA GLY A 67 -23.75 5.10 16.01
C GLY A 67 -24.56 5.54 14.79
N GLY A 68 -24.00 5.37 13.59
CA GLY A 68 -24.70 5.42 12.31
C GLY A 68 -25.26 4.04 11.92
N LYS A 69 -26.04 3.95 10.83
CA LYS A 69 -26.66 2.69 10.38
C LYS A 69 -25.66 1.54 10.14
N ASN A 70 -24.37 1.84 9.91
CA ASN A 70 -23.23 0.90 9.93
C ASN A 70 -21.95 1.67 10.35
N PHE A 71 -21.96 2.33 11.52
CA PHE A 71 -20.88 3.13 12.14
C PHE A 71 -20.82 4.64 11.79
N THR A 72 -20.54 5.49 12.79
CA THR A 72 -20.01 6.88 12.67
C THR A 72 -19.47 7.38 14.01
N CYS A 73 -18.44 8.26 14.01
CA CYS A 73 -18.61 9.68 14.34
C CYS A 73 -17.31 10.52 14.13
N ASN A 74 -17.47 11.75 13.64
CA ASN A 74 -16.45 12.79 13.42
C ASN A 74 -16.78 14.05 14.23
N ASN A 75 -15.80 14.64 14.95
CA ASN A 75 -15.74 16.08 15.23
C ASN A 75 -14.31 16.52 15.61
N VAL A 76 -13.84 17.64 15.06
CA VAL A 76 -12.45 18.14 15.13
C VAL A 76 -12.32 19.19 16.25
N ALA A 77 -11.26 19.11 17.06
CA ALA A 77 -10.98 20.02 18.18
C ALA A 77 -9.50 20.46 18.28
N PRO A 78 -9.21 21.66 18.86
CA PRO A 78 -8.17 22.60 18.40
C PRO A 78 -6.73 22.37 18.89
N TRP A 79 -6.46 21.29 19.62
CA TRP A 79 -5.16 21.02 20.28
C TRP A 79 -4.29 20.03 19.50
N ILE A 80 -4.20 20.19 18.18
CA ILE A 80 -3.50 19.25 17.29
C ILE A 80 -1.98 19.37 17.50
N PHE A 81 -1.33 18.24 17.80
CA PHE A 81 0.11 18.07 17.72
C PHE A 81 0.45 17.40 16.37
N THR A 82 1.20 18.11 15.52
CA THR A 82 1.55 17.65 14.18
C THR A 82 2.63 16.56 14.27
N VAL A 83 2.31 15.35 13.79
CA VAL A 83 3.30 14.30 13.56
C VAL A 83 3.73 14.37 12.09
N ALA A 84 5.04 14.46 11.86
CA ALA A 84 5.61 14.40 10.51
C ALA A 84 5.93 12.95 10.14
N ALA A 85 5.67 12.57 8.89
CA ALA A 85 6.15 11.31 8.35
C ALA A 85 7.68 11.37 8.20
N SER A 86 8.37 10.37 8.74
CA SER A 86 9.81 10.16 8.52
C SER A 86 10.01 8.84 7.79
N THR A 87 11.10 8.73 7.05
CA THR A 87 11.52 7.44 6.49
C THR A 87 12.05 6.54 7.60
N THR A 88 11.61 5.29 7.60
CA THR A 88 12.18 4.23 8.45
C THR A 88 13.31 3.53 7.68
N ASP A 89 14.24 2.88 8.39
CA ASP A 89 15.33 2.09 7.81
C ASP A 89 14.85 0.79 7.11
N CYS A 90 13.59 0.40 7.34
CA CYS A 90 12.92 -0.66 6.59
C CYS A 90 12.76 -0.28 5.11
N ARG A 91 13.56 -0.91 4.27
CA ARG A 91 13.47 -0.77 2.81
C ARG A 91 12.65 -1.90 2.23
N ILE A 92 11.52 -1.55 1.63
CA ILE A 92 10.73 -2.49 0.85
C ILE A 92 11.43 -2.67 -0.49
N ILE A 93 12.02 -3.84 -0.69
CA ILE A 93 12.79 -4.20 -1.88
C ILE A 93 11.97 -5.21 -2.67
N ASP A 94 11.64 -4.86 -3.91
CA ASP A 94 11.04 -5.78 -4.87
C ASP A 94 12.03 -6.02 -5.99
N SER A 95 12.31 -7.27 -6.30
CA SER A 95 13.27 -7.61 -7.34
C SER A 95 12.60 -8.32 -8.50
N THR A 96 12.87 -7.84 -9.71
CA THR A 96 12.35 -8.42 -10.95
C THR A 96 13.50 -8.99 -11.77
N VAL A 97 13.46 -10.29 -12.05
CA VAL A 97 14.46 -10.99 -12.85
C VAL A 97 13.97 -11.06 -14.29
N LEU A 98 14.71 -10.42 -15.20
CA LEU A 98 14.41 -10.45 -16.63
C LEU A 98 14.95 -11.74 -17.28
N ALA A 99 14.36 -12.13 -18.40
CA ALA A 99 14.78 -13.26 -19.24
C ALA A 99 16.28 -13.30 -19.60
N ASN A 100 16.96 -12.15 -19.59
CA ASN A 100 18.40 -12.03 -19.85
C ASN A 100 19.26 -12.19 -18.58
N VAL A 101 18.71 -12.76 -17.51
CA VAL A 101 19.36 -12.96 -16.20
C VAL A 101 19.71 -11.64 -15.49
N LYS A 102 19.31 -10.48 -16.05
CA LYS A 102 19.47 -9.20 -15.34
C LYS A 102 18.40 -9.09 -14.25
N LYS A 103 18.86 -8.91 -13.02
CA LYS A 103 18.01 -8.58 -11.87
C LYS A 103 17.87 -7.06 -11.78
N LEU A 104 16.64 -6.57 -11.88
CA LEU A 104 16.30 -5.20 -11.54
C LEU A 104 15.83 -5.17 -10.09
N VAL A 105 16.37 -4.22 -9.34
CA VAL A 105 15.99 -3.98 -7.95
C VAL A 105 15.18 -2.69 -7.93
N GLY A 106 13.93 -2.79 -7.52
CA GLY A 106 13.00 -1.68 -7.36
C GLY A 106 12.45 -1.60 -5.94
N HIS A 107 11.55 -0.64 -5.74
CA HIS A 107 10.86 -0.43 -4.48
C HIS A 107 9.35 -0.58 -4.73
N SER A 108 8.75 -1.62 -4.15
CA SER A 108 7.32 -1.89 -4.28
C SER A 108 6.86 -2.83 -3.17
N THR A 109 5.65 -2.61 -2.63
CA THR A 109 4.94 -3.59 -1.81
C THR A 109 4.20 -4.55 -2.73
N ASN A 110 4.91 -5.56 -3.20
CA ASN A 110 4.32 -6.59 -4.04
C ASN A 110 3.96 -7.80 -3.17
N THR A 111 2.67 -8.11 -3.08
CA THR A 111 2.14 -9.28 -2.35
C THR A 111 1.89 -10.47 -3.28
N PHE A 112 2.15 -10.33 -4.58
CA PHE A 112 1.94 -11.37 -5.57
C PHE A 112 3.16 -12.29 -5.64
N THR A 113 2.92 -13.59 -5.43
CA THR A 113 3.93 -14.62 -5.66
C THR A 113 3.76 -15.16 -7.08
N LEU A 114 4.77 -15.00 -7.93
CA LEU A 114 4.66 -15.46 -9.32
C LEU A 114 4.86 -16.98 -9.47
N ASN A 115 5.22 -17.75 -8.43
CA ASN A 115 5.35 -19.22 -8.47
C ASN A 115 6.13 -19.76 -9.70
N GLY A 116 7.12 -19.00 -10.19
CA GLY A 116 7.88 -19.34 -11.40
C GLY A 116 7.11 -19.18 -12.73
N THR A 117 5.92 -18.58 -12.71
CA THR A 117 5.20 -18.18 -13.93
C THR A 117 5.83 -16.94 -14.54
N ASN A 118 5.96 -17.02 -15.86
CA ASN A 118 6.72 -16.09 -16.67
C ASN A 118 5.75 -15.27 -17.51
N PHE A 119 5.72 -13.96 -17.31
CA PHE A 119 4.84 -13.08 -18.07
C PHE A 119 5.60 -12.32 -19.15
N PRO A 120 5.01 -12.18 -20.36
CA PRO A 120 5.57 -11.33 -21.39
C PRO A 120 5.52 -9.85 -20.96
N LEU A 121 6.55 -9.09 -21.35
CA LEU A 121 6.59 -7.63 -21.17
C LEU A 121 6.15 -6.88 -22.41
N ILE A 122 5.54 -5.71 -22.21
CA ILE A 122 5.23 -4.72 -23.24
C ILE A 122 5.51 -3.31 -22.71
N TYR A 123 6.11 -2.45 -23.53
CA TYR A 123 6.26 -1.03 -23.18
C TYR A 123 4.96 -0.29 -23.45
N GLY A 124 4.59 0.64 -22.56
CA GLY A 124 3.35 1.40 -22.68
C GLY A 124 3.19 2.09 -24.03
N LYS A 125 4.27 2.68 -24.56
CA LYS A 125 4.28 3.32 -25.90
C LYS A 125 3.90 2.37 -27.05
N ASP A 126 4.22 1.08 -26.92
CA ASP A 126 3.96 0.04 -27.93
C ASP A 126 2.57 -0.60 -27.73
N ALA A 127 1.92 -0.28 -26.62
CA ALA A 127 0.57 -0.71 -26.27
C ALA A 127 -0.47 0.41 -26.47
N SER A 128 -0.13 1.46 -27.24
CA SER A 128 -1.01 2.60 -27.47
C SER A 128 -2.20 2.22 -28.35
N ARG A 129 -3.40 2.66 -27.95
CA ARG A 129 -4.55 2.68 -28.87
C ARG A 129 -4.29 3.62 -30.05
N THR A 130 -4.97 3.36 -31.17
CA THR A 130 -4.89 4.17 -32.40
C THR A 130 -5.34 5.63 -32.22
N ASN A 131 -6.21 5.88 -31.25
CA ASN A 131 -6.72 7.21 -30.91
C ASN A 131 -5.93 7.92 -29.79
N CYS A 132 -4.79 7.36 -29.37
CA CYS A 132 -3.96 7.96 -28.34
C CYS A 132 -2.51 8.18 -28.81
N SER A 133 -1.87 9.21 -28.26
CA SER A 133 -0.46 9.46 -28.48
C SER A 133 0.39 8.41 -27.75
N GLN A 134 1.46 7.95 -28.41
CA GLN A 134 2.46 7.07 -27.80
C GLN A 134 3.04 7.66 -26.51
N MET A 135 3.10 8.99 -26.39
CA MET A 135 3.55 9.69 -25.17
C MET A 135 2.59 9.49 -23.99
N LEU A 136 1.28 9.46 -24.24
CA LEU A 136 0.29 9.21 -23.19
C LEU A 136 0.26 7.72 -22.83
N ALA A 137 0.44 6.85 -23.81
CA ALA A 137 0.57 5.41 -23.56
C ALA A 137 1.89 5.06 -22.83
N SER A 138 3.00 5.79 -23.04
CA SER A 138 4.26 5.57 -22.32
C SER A 138 4.12 5.80 -20.81
N ILE A 139 3.26 6.72 -20.39
CA ILE A 139 2.92 6.98 -18.98
C ILE A 139 1.70 6.19 -18.49
N CYS A 140 1.19 5.27 -19.32
CA CYS A 140 0.01 4.43 -19.06
C CYS A 140 -1.23 5.25 -18.70
N TRP A 141 -1.45 6.35 -19.43
CA TRP A 141 -2.58 7.24 -19.22
C TRP A 141 -3.92 6.53 -19.41
N GLU A 142 -4.92 6.96 -18.64
CA GLU A 142 -6.26 6.37 -18.66
C GLU A 142 -6.86 6.38 -20.07
N GLY A 143 -7.38 5.23 -20.50
CA GLY A 143 -7.98 5.03 -21.81
C GLY A 143 -7.02 4.93 -23.00
N CYS A 144 -5.70 5.03 -22.79
CA CYS A 144 -4.70 4.98 -23.86
C CYS A 144 -4.07 3.60 -24.12
N MET A 145 -4.34 2.63 -23.25
CA MET A 145 -3.79 1.28 -23.34
C MET A 145 -4.73 0.37 -24.14
N ASP A 146 -4.19 -0.33 -25.14
CA ASP A 146 -4.93 -1.31 -25.93
C ASP A 146 -5.05 -2.64 -25.15
N PRO A 147 -6.27 -3.06 -24.75
CA PRO A 147 -6.47 -4.29 -23.99
C PRO A 147 -5.96 -5.54 -24.72
N ASP A 148 -6.05 -5.59 -26.06
CA ASP A 148 -5.63 -6.76 -26.83
C ASP A 148 -4.10 -6.92 -26.83
N LEU A 149 -3.36 -5.82 -26.67
CA LEU A 149 -1.91 -5.83 -26.58
C LEU A 149 -1.40 -6.09 -25.16
N VAL A 150 -2.18 -5.66 -24.15
CA VAL A 150 -1.79 -5.62 -22.72
C VAL A 150 -2.24 -6.85 -21.93
N LYS A 151 -3.33 -7.50 -22.34
CA LYS A 151 -3.92 -8.61 -21.58
C LYS A 151 -2.92 -9.73 -21.32
N GLY A 152 -2.78 -10.13 -20.06
CA GLY A 152 -1.88 -11.20 -19.64
C GLY A 152 -0.39 -10.84 -19.63
N LYS A 153 -0.05 -9.54 -19.79
CA LYS A 153 1.33 -9.05 -19.84
C LYS A 153 1.66 -8.16 -18.65
N ILE A 154 2.95 -7.99 -18.40
CA ILE A 154 3.45 -6.95 -17.50
C ILE A 154 3.76 -5.71 -18.35
N VAL A 155 3.20 -4.56 -17.97
CA VAL A 155 3.39 -3.31 -18.71
C VAL A 155 4.51 -2.50 -18.08
N VAL A 156 5.42 -1.98 -18.91
CA VAL A 156 6.47 -1.04 -18.47
C VAL A 156 6.06 0.39 -18.82
N CYS A 157 5.92 1.25 -17.80
CA CYS A 157 5.53 2.65 -17.93
C CYS A 157 6.65 3.59 -17.45
N GLU A 158 6.71 4.81 -17.98
CA GLU A 158 7.71 5.83 -17.62
C GLU A 158 7.33 6.62 -16.35
N LYS A 159 6.08 6.49 -15.88
CA LYS A 159 5.60 7.16 -14.66
C LYS A 159 4.86 6.21 -13.73
N ASN A 160 4.83 6.58 -12.46
CA ASN A 160 4.03 5.86 -11.45
C ASN A 160 2.50 6.09 -11.61
N THR A 161 2.06 6.91 -12.56
CA THR A 161 0.63 7.14 -12.87
C THR A 161 -0.01 5.96 -13.60
N GLY A 162 -1.35 5.91 -13.66
CA GLY A 162 -2.03 4.96 -14.53
C GLY A 162 -1.98 3.49 -14.08
N ILE A 163 -1.73 3.25 -12.79
CA ILE A 163 -1.82 1.90 -12.20
C ILE A 163 -3.21 1.28 -12.45
N PRO A 164 -4.34 1.99 -12.21
CA PRO A 164 -5.65 1.41 -12.44
C PRO A 164 -5.88 1.06 -13.92
N GLU A 165 -5.37 1.87 -14.84
CA GLU A 165 -5.52 1.65 -16.28
C GLU A 165 -4.82 0.38 -16.74
N ALA A 166 -3.58 0.14 -16.31
CA ALA A 166 -2.84 -1.07 -16.67
C ALA A 166 -3.64 -2.33 -16.29
N TYR A 167 -4.16 -2.38 -15.06
CA TYR A 167 -4.98 -3.51 -14.59
C TYR A 167 -6.34 -3.60 -15.29
N ARG A 168 -7.03 -2.47 -15.52
CA ARG A 168 -8.31 -2.44 -16.26
C ARG A 168 -8.15 -2.95 -17.70
N SER A 169 -7.03 -2.63 -18.34
CA SER A 169 -6.67 -3.12 -19.68
C SER A 169 -6.14 -4.56 -19.68
N GLY A 170 -6.18 -5.26 -18.53
CA GLY A 170 -5.90 -6.70 -18.42
C GLY A 170 -4.43 -7.05 -18.15
N ALA A 171 -3.60 -6.08 -17.78
CA ALA A 171 -2.23 -6.36 -17.36
C ALA A 171 -2.23 -7.20 -16.08
N VAL A 172 -1.28 -8.13 -15.97
CA VAL A 172 -1.07 -8.92 -14.74
C VAL A 172 -0.17 -8.19 -13.75
N GLY A 173 0.52 -7.13 -14.20
CA GLY A 173 1.41 -6.32 -13.38
C GLY A 173 1.89 -5.09 -14.13
N LYS A 174 2.44 -4.14 -13.38
CA LYS A 174 3.02 -2.90 -13.91
C LYS A 174 4.40 -2.69 -13.30
N ILE A 175 5.37 -2.38 -14.14
CA ILE A 175 6.69 -1.88 -13.75
C ILE A 175 6.74 -0.42 -14.18
N PHE A 176 7.17 0.48 -13.29
CA PHE A 176 7.51 1.84 -13.69
C PHE A 176 9.01 2.05 -13.55
N VAL A 177 9.59 2.77 -14.51
CA VAL A 177 10.98 3.20 -14.47
C VAL A 177 11.02 4.69 -14.16
N ASN A 178 11.87 5.10 -13.22
CA ASN A 178 12.15 6.51 -13.00
C ASN A 178 13.31 6.87 -13.92
N LEU A 179 13.00 7.45 -15.08
CA LEU A 179 13.97 7.93 -16.06
C LEU A 179 14.41 9.37 -15.74
#